data_AF-A0A450XME8-F1
#
_entry.id   AF-A0A450XME8-F1
#
_cell.length_a   1.000
_cell.length_b   1.000
_cell.length_c   1.000
_cell.angle_alpha   90.00
_cell.angle_beta   90.00
_cell.angle_gamma   90.00
#
_symmetry.space_group_name_H-M   'P 1'
#
loop_
_entity.id
_entity.type
_entity.pdbx_description
1 polymer ?
#
loop_
_entity_poly.entity_id
_entity_poly.type
_entity_poly.pdbx_seq_one_letter_code
_entity_poly.pdbx_strand_id
1 'polypeptide(L)'
;GETVVNQALNIEQPLTVPALADDFGIDALLKSEQGPAFLISLLHYLGVLTRMGRDPFGDLQFTIPNLVVRRLYVERMRDSFLSTFEHIEARDEVSKLFYTTGELGPLCDFIEARLLKVFDNRDLRWSNELVVKTLFLVALFNDTAYIMDSETSIDRGYGDLS
;
A
#
# COMPACT_ATOMS: atom_id res chain seq x y z
N GLY A 1 -3.45 3.64 -10.50
CA GLY A 1 -4.05 2.36 -10.09
C GLY A 1 -5.43 2.54 -9.52
N GLU A 2 -5.54 3.30 -8.43
CA GLU A 2 -6.80 3.60 -7.73
C GLU A 2 -7.91 4.16 -8.64
N THR A 3 -7.59 5.09 -9.54
CA THR A 3 -8.53 5.67 -10.50
C THR A 3 -9.20 4.63 -11.40
N VAL A 4 -8.45 3.61 -11.85
CA VAL A 4 -8.99 2.52 -12.68
C VAL A 4 -9.89 1.59 -11.87
N VAL A 5 -9.53 1.30 -10.62
CA VAL A 5 -10.34 0.45 -9.74
C VAL A 5 -11.67 1.15 -9.39
N ASN A 6 -11.61 2.45 -9.07
CA ASN A 6 -12.80 3.25 -8.78
C ASN A 6 -13.70 3.38 -10.02
N GLN A 7 -13.13 3.57 -11.21
CA GLN A 7 -13.87 3.61 -12.46
C GLN A 7 -14.46 2.24 -12.85
N ALA A 8 -13.76 1.13 -12.57
CA ALA A 8 -14.30 -0.23 -12.77
C ALA A 8 -15.56 -0.51 -11.94
N LEU A 9 -15.67 0.13 -10.77
CA LEU A 9 -16.83 0.02 -9.89
C LEU A 9 -17.98 0.96 -10.29
N ASN A 10 -17.72 1.93 -11.18
CA ASN A 10 -18.72 2.83 -11.70
C ASN A 10 -19.44 2.20 -12.91
N ILE A 11 -20.71 1.83 -12.70
CA ILE A 11 -21.55 1.18 -13.72
C ILE A 11 -21.92 2.16 -14.84
N GLU A 12 -21.95 3.47 -14.56
CA GLU A 12 -22.37 4.50 -15.51
C GLU A 12 -21.27 4.89 -16.50
N GLN A 13 -20.00 4.61 -16.17
CA GLN A 13 -18.84 4.95 -17.00
C GLN A 13 -17.95 3.73 -17.23
N PRO A 14 -18.23 2.91 -18.26
CA PRO A 14 -17.44 1.72 -18.57
C PRO A 14 -16.00 2.10 -18.90
N LEU A 15 -15.06 1.26 -18.45
CA LEU A 15 -13.64 1.41 -18.75
C LEU A 15 -13.38 1.18 -20.24
N THR A 16 -12.71 2.12 -20.89
CA THR A 16 -12.30 2.04 -22.29
C THR A 16 -10.79 2.08 -22.44
N VAL A 17 -10.26 1.26 -23.36
CA VAL A 17 -8.88 1.38 -23.86
C VAL A 17 -8.82 1.17 -25.37
N PRO A 18 -7.93 1.88 -26.09
CA PRO A 18 -7.79 1.71 -27.55
C PRO A 18 -7.23 0.33 -27.92
N ALA A 19 -6.34 -0.23 -27.10
CA ALA A 19 -5.76 -1.55 -27.27
C ALA A 19 -5.38 -2.17 -25.93
N LEU A 20 -5.31 -3.50 -25.89
CA LEU A 20 -4.73 -4.23 -24.77
C LEU A 20 -3.20 -4.19 -24.86
N ALA A 21 -2.54 -4.01 -23.72
CA ALA A 21 -1.10 -4.23 -23.59
C ALA A 21 -0.78 -5.71 -23.78
N ASP A 22 0.36 -6.00 -24.41
CA ASP A 22 0.83 -7.33 -24.77
C ASP A 22 2.08 -7.79 -24.00
N ASP A 23 2.66 -6.92 -23.16
CA ASP A 23 3.80 -7.22 -22.29
C ASP A 23 3.48 -6.95 -20.81
N PHE A 24 3.66 -7.99 -19.98
CA PHE A 24 3.53 -7.94 -18.51
C PHE A 24 4.75 -8.55 -17.84
N GLY A 25 5.93 -8.49 -18.48
CA GLY A 25 7.18 -8.93 -17.87
C GLY A 25 7.44 -8.26 -16.52
N ILE A 26 8.24 -8.90 -15.67
CA ILE A 26 8.57 -8.39 -14.33
C ILE A 26 9.18 -6.98 -14.42
N ASP A 27 10.06 -6.74 -15.41
CA ASP A 27 10.63 -5.41 -15.65
C ASP A 27 9.59 -4.38 -16.08
N ALA A 28 8.55 -4.79 -16.81
CA ALA A 28 7.44 -3.91 -17.13
C ALA A 28 6.69 -3.56 -15.85
N LEU A 29 6.31 -4.56 -15.05
CA LEU A 29 5.57 -4.43 -13.78
C LEU A 29 6.26 -3.56 -12.73
N LEU A 30 7.59 -3.52 -12.71
CA LEU A 30 8.37 -2.72 -11.75
C LEU A 30 8.52 -1.24 -12.15
N LYS A 31 8.09 -0.84 -13.34
CA LYS A 31 8.12 0.57 -13.76
C LYS A 31 7.05 1.38 -13.03
N SER A 32 7.42 2.54 -12.50
CA SER A 32 6.51 3.45 -11.79
C SER A 32 5.51 4.16 -12.72
N GLU A 33 5.77 4.22 -14.03
CA GLU A 33 4.98 4.96 -15.02
C GLU A 33 4.00 4.07 -15.81
N GLN A 34 3.32 3.15 -15.14
CA GLN A 34 2.29 2.35 -15.80
C GLN A 34 0.97 3.11 -15.90
N GLY A 35 0.59 3.46 -17.13
CA GLY A 35 -0.66 4.15 -17.42
C GLY A 35 -1.91 3.29 -17.20
N PRO A 36 -3.11 3.92 -17.16
CA PRO A 36 -4.39 3.23 -16.96
C PRO A 36 -4.63 2.04 -17.89
N ALA A 37 -4.18 2.14 -19.15
CA ALA A 37 -4.37 1.08 -20.14
C ALA A 37 -3.63 -0.22 -19.80
N PHE A 38 -2.44 -0.13 -19.20
CA PHE A 38 -1.68 -1.28 -18.75
C PHE A 38 -2.46 -2.04 -17.66
N LEU A 39 -2.98 -1.32 -16.67
CA LEU A 39 -3.73 -1.91 -15.57
C LEU A 39 -5.06 -2.53 -16.04
N ILE A 40 -5.78 -1.88 -16.95
CA ILE A 40 -7.01 -2.43 -17.54
C ILE A 40 -6.70 -3.74 -18.26
N SER A 41 -5.58 -3.79 -19.00
CA SER A 41 -5.15 -4.99 -19.72
C SER A 41 -4.75 -6.12 -18.77
N LEU A 42 -4.02 -5.81 -17.70
CA LEU A 42 -3.64 -6.77 -16.67
C LEU A 42 -4.88 -7.37 -15.98
N LEU A 43 -5.82 -6.53 -15.56
CA LEU A 43 -7.06 -6.96 -14.92
C LEU A 43 -7.94 -7.80 -15.87
N HIS A 44 -7.88 -7.53 -17.17
CA HIS A 44 -8.54 -8.36 -18.17
C HIS A 44 -7.93 -9.77 -18.26
N TYR A 45 -6.61 -9.87 -18.36
CA TYR A 45 -5.92 -11.17 -18.44
C TYR A 45 -6.02 -11.97 -17.13
N LEU A 46 -6.12 -11.30 -15.98
CA LEU A 46 -6.39 -11.95 -14.69
C LEU A 46 -7.85 -12.38 -14.50
N GLY A 47 -8.74 -12.07 -15.45
CA GLY A 47 -10.17 -12.43 -15.39
C GLY A 47 -11.01 -11.56 -14.45
N VAL A 48 -10.45 -10.45 -13.95
CA VAL A 48 -11.17 -9.48 -13.12
C VAL A 48 -12.10 -8.62 -13.99
N LEU A 49 -11.64 -8.25 -15.18
CA LEU A 49 -12.42 -7.55 -16.20
C LEU A 49 -12.72 -8.46 -17.39
N THR A 50 -13.94 -8.40 -17.90
CA THR A 50 -14.34 -9.02 -19.15
C THR A 50 -14.66 -7.97 -20.20
N ARG A 51 -14.37 -8.30 -21.46
CA ARG A 51 -14.70 -7.43 -22.59
C ARG A 51 -16.21 -7.43 -22.80
N MET A 52 -16.80 -6.24 -22.78
CA MET A 52 -18.23 -6.02 -22.96
C MET A 52 -18.56 -5.68 -24.42
N GLY A 53 -17.67 -4.92 -25.09
CA GLY A 53 -17.92 -4.49 -26.46
C GLY A 53 -16.86 -3.53 -26.99
N ARG A 54 -17.31 -2.60 -27.84
CA ARG A 54 -16.55 -1.43 -28.26
C ARG A 54 -17.43 -0.19 -28.15
N ASP A 55 -16.82 0.94 -27.85
CA ASP A 55 -17.51 2.22 -27.85
C ASP A 55 -17.72 2.76 -29.30
N PRO A 56 -18.46 3.87 -29.49
CA PRO A 56 -18.66 4.47 -30.81
C PRO A 56 -17.38 4.95 -31.50
N PHE A 57 -16.27 5.11 -30.77
CA PHE A 57 -14.97 5.54 -31.28
C PHE A 57 -14.03 4.36 -31.59
N GLY A 58 -14.44 3.13 -31.27
CA GLY A 58 -13.73 1.90 -31.58
C GLY A 58 -12.90 1.34 -30.42
N ASP A 59 -12.89 2.01 -29.27
CA ASP A 59 -12.16 1.58 -28.08
C ASP A 59 -12.81 0.36 -27.45
N LEU A 60 -12.01 -0.54 -26.88
CA LEU A 60 -12.46 -1.74 -26.20
C LEU A 60 -13.11 -1.37 -24.86
N GLN A 61 -14.35 -1.82 -24.65
CA GLN A 61 -15.09 -1.59 -23.40
C GLN A 61 -14.99 -2.80 -22.47
N PHE A 62 -14.78 -2.54 -21.18
CA PHE A 62 -14.62 -3.55 -20.14
C PHE A 62 -15.62 -3.39 -19.00
N THR A 63 -16.00 -4.52 -18.41
CA THR A 63 -16.89 -4.58 -17.24
C THR A 63 -16.47 -5.72 -16.31
N ILE A 64 -17.00 -5.74 -15.09
CA ILE A 64 -16.80 -6.85 -14.14
C ILE A 64 -17.79 -7.96 -14.50
N PRO A 65 -17.34 -9.21 -14.76
CA PRO A 65 -18.17 -10.26 -15.35
C PRO A 65 -19.32 -10.74 -14.44
N ASN A 66 -19.18 -10.64 -13.12
CA ASN A 66 -20.22 -11.03 -12.17
C ASN A 66 -19.99 -10.44 -10.76
N LEU A 67 -20.99 -10.57 -9.90
CA LEU A 67 -20.97 -10.07 -8.52
C LEU A 67 -19.96 -10.79 -7.61
N VAL A 68 -19.58 -12.03 -7.92
CA VAL A 68 -18.57 -12.77 -7.14
C VAL A 68 -17.19 -12.16 -7.35
N VAL A 69 -16.80 -11.89 -8.59
CA VAL A 69 -15.53 -11.23 -8.94
C VAL A 69 -15.50 -9.81 -8.36
N ARG A 70 -16.62 -9.08 -8.43
CA ARG A 70 -16.76 -7.75 -7.82
C ARG A 70 -16.43 -7.75 -6.32
N ARG A 71 -17.02 -8.67 -5.56
CA ARG A 71 -16.82 -8.75 -4.10
C ARG A 71 -15.45 -9.29 -3.70
N LEU A 72 -14.98 -10.33 -4.38
CA LEU A 72 -13.73 -11.01 -4.02
C LEU A 72 -12.49 -10.22 -4.43
N TYR A 73 -12.50 -9.58 -5.60
CA TYR A 73 -11.32 -8.94 -6.17
C TYR A 73 -11.41 -7.42 -6.13
N VAL A 74 -12.44 -6.82 -6.74
CA VAL A 74 -12.42 -5.37 -6.98
C VAL A 74 -12.69 -4.56 -5.71
N GLU A 75 -13.72 -4.92 -4.95
CA GLU A 75 -14.04 -4.25 -3.69
C GLU A 75 -12.95 -4.51 -2.64
N ARG A 76 -12.43 -5.74 -2.56
CA ARG A 76 -11.33 -6.08 -1.64
C ARG A 76 -10.00 -5.45 -2.02
N MET A 77 -9.70 -5.31 -3.32
CA MET A 77 -8.55 -4.53 -3.79
C MET A 77 -8.70 -3.06 -3.40
N ARG A 78 -9.86 -2.44 -3.64
CA ARG A 78 -10.12 -1.06 -3.23
C ARG A 78 -9.90 -0.88 -1.73
N ASP A 79 -10.50 -1.73 -0.91
CA ASP A 79 -10.40 -1.62 0.55
C ASP A 79 -8.96 -1.90 1.04
N SER A 80 -8.24 -2.83 0.40
CA SER A 80 -6.83 -3.12 0.70
C SER A 80 -5.88 -2.01 0.24
N PHE A 81 -6.11 -1.40 -0.92
CA PHE A 81 -5.31 -0.28 -1.40
C PHE A 81 -5.56 0.96 -0.52
N LEU A 82 -6.82 1.33 -0.26
CA LEU A 82 -7.15 2.48 0.58
C LEU A 82 -6.59 2.34 2.00
N SER A 83 -6.76 1.20 2.66
CA SER A 83 -6.19 0.98 4.01
C SER A 83 -4.66 1.00 4.00
N THR A 84 -4.02 0.37 3.01
CA THR A 84 -2.55 0.31 2.94
C THR A 84 -1.95 1.69 2.62
N PHE A 85 -2.57 2.47 1.73
CA PHE A 85 -2.11 3.82 1.37
C PHE A 85 -2.31 4.83 2.50
N GLU A 86 -3.46 4.83 3.18
CA GLU A 86 -3.69 5.68 4.36
C GLU A 86 -2.67 5.40 5.47
N HIS A 87 -2.31 4.13 5.67
CA HIS A 87 -1.31 3.75 6.67
C HIS A 87 0.12 4.17 6.28
N ILE A 88 0.47 4.10 4.99
CA ILE A 88 1.78 4.54 4.49
C ILE A 88 1.91 6.06 4.53
N GLU A 89 0.89 6.80 4.10
CA GLU A 89 0.90 8.26 4.10
C GLU A 89 0.96 8.84 5.52
N ALA A 90 0.11 8.34 6.43
CA ALA A 90 0.14 8.78 7.83
C ALA A 90 1.47 8.45 8.53
N ARG A 91 2.07 7.30 8.23
CA ARG A 91 3.42 6.97 8.70
C ARG A 91 4.44 7.97 8.16
N ASP A 92 4.44 8.21 6.85
CA ASP A 92 5.42 9.07 6.20
C ASP A 92 5.35 10.52 6.68
N GLU A 93 4.14 11.05 6.92
CA GLU A 93 3.95 12.39 7.49
C GLU A 93 4.54 12.49 8.91
N VAL A 94 4.23 11.53 9.77
CA VAL A 94 4.71 11.51 11.16
C VAL A 94 6.22 11.30 11.20
N SER A 95 6.78 10.44 10.35
CA SER A 95 8.23 10.24 10.26
C SER A 95 8.95 11.50 9.74
N LYS A 96 8.39 12.19 8.73
CA LYS A 96 8.94 13.47 8.25
C LYS A 96 8.92 14.56 9.32
N LEU A 97 7.85 14.64 10.09
CA LEU A 97 7.75 15.56 11.22
C LEU A 97 8.87 15.26 12.22
N PHE A 98 9.02 14.00 12.63
CA PHE A 98 10.07 13.58 13.54
C PHE A 98 11.48 13.91 13.01
N TYR A 99 11.78 13.61 11.74
CA TYR A 99 13.08 13.95 11.14
C TYR A 99 13.38 15.45 11.14
N THR A 100 12.34 16.29 11.06
CA THR A 100 12.50 17.74 10.93
C THR A 100 12.56 18.44 12.30
N THR A 101 11.75 18.00 13.25
CA THR A 101 11.58 18.68 14.55
C THR A 101 12.24 17.94 15.71
N GLY A 102 12.50 16.64 15.56
CA GLY A 102 12.93 15.75 16.65
C GLY A 102 11.81 15.41 17.64
N GLU A 103 10.57 15.82 17.40
CA GLU A 103 9.46 15.57 18.32
C GLU A 103 8.96 14.13 18.23
N LEU A 104 9.13 13.37 19.33
CA LEU A 104 8.73 11.97 19.42
C LEU A 104 7.24 11.76 19.67
N GLY A 105 6.53 12.75 20.23
CA GLY A 105 5.13 12.60 20.64
C GLY A 105 4.20 12.07 19.53
N PRO A 106 4.15 12.73 18.36
CA PRO A 106 3.33 12.28 17.23
C PRO A 106 3.68 10.87 16.72
N LEU A 107 4.96 10.49 16.82
CA LEU A 107 5.44 9.17 16.45
C LEU A 107 4.96 8.09 17.43
N CYS A 108 5.03 8.36 18.73
CA CYS A 108 4.49 7.48 19.75
C CYS A 108 2.97 7.30 19.59
N ASP A 109 2.23 8.39 19.37
CA ASP A 109 0.78 8.34 19.15
C ASP A 109 0.41 7.47 17.94
N PHE A 110 1.18 7.58 16.85
CA PHE A 110 1.01 6.72 15.67
C PHE A 110 1.28 5.24 15.99
N ILE A 111 2.40 4.95 16.66
CA ILE A 111 2.77 3.58 17.06
C ILE A 111 1.69 2.98 17.95
N GLU A 112 1.21 3.71 18.96
CA GLU A 112 0.15 3.28 19.86
C GLU A 112 -1.18 3.05 19.14
N ALA A 113 -1.60 4.02 18.31
CA ALA A 113 -2.90 3.97 17.65
C ALA A 113 -2.99 2.93 16.53
N ARG A 114 -1.85 2.56 15.92
CA ARG A 114 -1.82 1.75 14.69
C ARG A 114 -1.01 0.45 14.80
N LEU A 115 0.17 0.47 15.41
CA LEU A 115 1.06 -0.69 15.45
C LEU A 115 0.86 -1.54 16.71
N LEU A 116 0.72 -0.91 17.88
CA LEU A 116 0.49 -1.61 19.14
C LEU A 116 -0.88 -2.26 19.23
N LYS A 117 -1.89 -1.72 18.54
CA LYS A 117 -3.24 -2.33 18.47
C LYS A 117 -3.26 -3.73 17.86
N VAL A 118 -2.21 -4.14 17.16
CA VAL A 118 -2.11 -5.49 16.58
C VAL A 118 -1.75 -6.52 17.66
N PHE A 119 -1.15 -6.09 18.77
CA PHE A 119 -0.76 -6.97 19.88
C PHE A 119 -1.88 -7.05 20.91
N ASP A 120 -2.20 -8.27 21.37
CA ASP A 120 -3.09 -8.43 22.51
C ASP A 120 -2.36 -8.08 23.82
N ASN A 121 -3.11 -7.77 24.89
CA ASN A 121 -2.54 -7.46 26.21
C ASN A 121 -1.59 -8.55 26.74
N ARG A 122 -1.77 -9.80 26.30
CA ARG A 122 -0.89 -10.92 26.62
C ARG A 122 0.48 -10.77 25.95
N ASP A 123 0.51 -10.34 24.69
CA ASP A 123 1.73 -10.15 23.92
C ASP A 123 2.49 -8.91 24.40
N LEU A 124 1.76 -7.85 24.77
CA LEU A 124 2.33 -6.66 25.40
C LEU A 124 3.00 -6.97 26.75
N ARG A 125 2.42 -7.88 27.54
CA ARG A 125 2.99 -8.30 28.83
C ARG A 125 4.36 -8.97 28.71
N TRP A 126 4.66 -9.57 27.57
CA TRP A 126 5.96 -10.18 27.28
C TRP A 126 6.78 -9.37 26.26
N SER A 127 6.34 -8.15 25.93
CA SER A 127 7.11 -7.25 25.08
C SER A 127 8.36 -6.78 25.83
N ASN A 128 9.45 -6.73 25.09
CA ASN A 128 10.75 -6.31 25.58
C ASN A 128 11.32 -5.22 24.66
N GLU A 129 12.52 -4.75 24.98
CA GLU A 129 13.21 -3.71 24.22
C GLU A 129 13.31 -4.02 22.71
N LEU A 130 13.51 -5.28 22.32
CA LEU A 130 13.57 -5.67 20.92
C LEU A 130 12.24 -5.39 20.19
N VAL A 131 11.10 -5.66 20.83
CA VAL A 131 9.78 -5.37 20.27
C VAL A 131 9.60 -3.88 20.09
N VAL A 132 9.96 -3.09 21.10
CA VAL A 132 9.88 -1.62 21.05
C VAL A 132 10.78 -1.07 19.94
N LYS A 133 12.05 -1.49 19.88
CA LYS A 133 13.00 -1.10 18.81
C LYS A 133 12.47 -1.46 17.43
N THR A 134 11.86 -2.64 17.28
CA THR A 134 11.28 -3.07 16.00
C THR A 134 10.10 -2.20 15.59
N LEU A 135 9.25 -1.78 16.52
CA LEU A 135 8.12 -0.88 16.22
C LEU A 135 8.61 0.48 15.71
N PHE A 136 9.61 1.05 16.36
CA PHE A 136 10.26 2.28 15.88
C PHE A 136 10.92 2.06 14.52
N LEU A 137 11.58 0.93 14.31
CA LEU A 137 12.22 0.61 13.03
C LEU A 137 11.21 0.49 11.89
N VAL A 138 10.07 -0.15 12.12
CA VAL A 138 8.99 -0.24 11.14
C VAL A 138 8.35 1.12 10.87
N ALA A 139 8.12 1.94 11.90
CA ALA A 139 7.52 3.26 11.76
C ALA A 139 8.44 4.25 11.00
N LEU A 140 9.75 4.15 11.23
CA LEU A 140 10.75 5.07 10.69
C LEU A 140 11.54 4.49 9.49
N PHE A 141 11.17 3.31 8.99
CA PHE A 141 11.83 2.73 7.82
C PHE A 141 11.57 3.58 6.57
N ASN A 142 12.64 4.17 6.05
CA ASN A 142 12.62 4.96 4.81
C ASN A 142 13.81 4.56 3.93
N ASP A 143 13.56 3.84 2.85
CA ASP A 143 14.56 3.31 1.91
C ASP A 143 15.23 4.40 1.05
N THR A 144 14.72 5.63 1.08
CA THR A 144 15.15 6.70 0.18
C THR A 144 16.04 7.75 0.87
N ALA A 145 15.82 8.02 2.17
CA ALA A 145 16.45 9.15 2.86
C ALA A 145 17.30 8.79 4.10
N TYR A 146 17.06 7.65 4.76
CA TYR A 146 17.72 7.30 6.03
C TYR A 146 17.99 5.80 6.14
N ILE A 147 19.25 5.42 6.35
CA ILE A 147 19.57 4.07 6.82
C ILE A 147 19.39 4.08 8.34
N MET A 148 18.41 3.31 8.82
CA MET A 148 18.24 3.09 10.25
C MET A 148 19.18 2.00 10.72
N ASP A 149 20.06 2.33 11.67
CA ASP A 149 20.92 1.37 12.34
C ASP A 149 20.53 1.28 13.81
N SER A 150 20.39 0.06 14.33
CA SER A 150 20.17 -0.15 15.76
C SER A 150 21.52 -0.10 16.46
N GLU A 151 21.79 1.00 17.16
CA GLU A 151 22.95 1.29 18.04
C GLU A 151 24.25 0.49 17.81
N THR A 152 25.35 1.17 17.48
CA THR A 152 26.68 0.56 17.43
C THR A 152 27.03 -0.13 18.75
N SER A 153 27.43 -1.41 18.70
CA SER A 153 27.93 -2.13 19.87
C SER A 153 29.22 -1.49 20.39
N ILE A 154 29.13 -0.68 21.45
CA ILE A 154 30.30 -0.10 22.12
C ILE A 154 30.65 -1.01 23.31
N ASP A 155 31.96 -1.27 23.46
CA ASP A 155 32.52 -2.21 24.42
C ASP A 155 32.07 -1.93 25.87
N ARG A 156 31.11 -2.76 26.34
CA ARG A 156 30.64 -3.00 27.73
C ARG A 156 29.42 -2.21 28.27
N GLY A 157 28.41 -1.97 27.46
CA GLY A 157 27.05 -1.73 27.97
C GLY A 157 26.08 -1.23 26.91
N TYR A 158 24.80 -1.63 27.01
CA TYR A 158 23.71 -1.00 26.28
C TYR A 158 23.26 0.22 27.08
N GLY A 159 23.17 1.38 26.44
CA GLY A 159 22.43 2.51 27.01
C GLY A 159 20.96 2.12 27.02
N ASP A 160 20.46 1.69 28.17
CA ASP A 160 19.05 1.39 28.35
C ASP A 160 18.21 2.63 27.98
N LEU A 161 17.02 2.43 27.43
CA LEU A 161 16.04 3.52 27.24
C LEU A 161 15.51 3.91 28.63
N SER A 162 16.33 4.63 29.41
CA SER A 162 15.94 5.27 30.67
C SER A 162 15.19 6.57 30.42
#